data_AF-A0A6N0IEH5-F1
#
_entry.id   AF-A0A6N0IEH5-F1
#
_cell.length_a   1.000
_cell.length_b   1.000
_cell.length_c   1.000
_cell.angle_alpha   90.00
_cell.angle_beta   90.00
_cell.angle_gamma   90.00
#
_symmetry.space_group_name_H-M   'P 1'
#
loop_
_entity.id
_entity.type
_entity.pdbx_description
1 polymer ?
#
loop_
_entity_poly.entity_id
_entity_poly.type
_entity_poly.pdbx_seq_one_letter_code
_entity_poly.pdbx_strand_id
1 'polypeptide(L)'
;MEFYQYPLNPVINVDPQGLVDINLYPESDLIHSVADEINIPSVFTIGGHGTPTSIESATRSIMTAKDLAYLIKFDGNYKDGMTVWLFSCNTGKGQNSFASQLAKELHTNVIGPDTLWTWWGEELMVS
;
A
#
# COMPACT_ATOMS: atom_id res chain seq x y z
N MET A 1 6.61 -24.52 -21.01
CA MET A 1 5.67 -23.44 -21.39
C MET A 1 5.07 -22.93 -20.10
N GLU A 2 5.48 -21.74 -19.68
CA GLU A 2 4.90 -21.08 -18.51
C GLU A 2 3.65 -20.32 -18.96
N PHE A 3 2.51 -20.63 -18.35
CA PHE A 3 1.31 -19.81 -18.45
C PHE A 3 1.09 -19.19 -17.08
N TYR A 4 1.68 -18.01 -16.84
CA TYR A 4 1.20 -17.13 -15.79
C TYR A 4 -0.08 -16.48 -16.30
N GLN A 5 -1.20 -17.17 -16.08
CA GLN A 5 -2.52 -16.64 -16.34
C GLN A 5 -2.90 -15.75 -15.15
N TYR A 6 -2.64 -14.44 -15.29
CA TYR A 6 -3.21 -13.42 -14.43
C TYR A 6 -4.75 -13.55 -14.46
N PRO A 7 -5.45 -13.51 -13.32
CA PRO A 7 -6.90 -13.44 -13.36
C PRO A 7 -7.32 -12.08 -13.94
N LEU A 8 -7.93 -12.13 -15.13
CA LEU A 8 -8.74 -11.06 -15.69
C LEU A 8 -9.94 -10.83 -14.76
N ASN A 9 -10.09 -9.58 -14.31
CA ASN A 9 -11.07 -9.03 -13.36
C ASN A 9 -10.56 -8.91 -11.92
N PRO A 10 -9.72 -7.89 -11.61
CA PRO A 10 -9.87 -7.27 -10.31
C PRO A 10 -11.30 -6.73 -10.25
N VAL A 11 -12.12 -7.25 -9.34
CA VAL A 11 -13.32 -6.52 -8.93
C VAL A 11 -12.78 -5.27 -8.24
N ILE A 12 -12.63 -4.19 -9.02
CA ILE A 12 -12.19 -2.90 -8.53
C ILE A 12 -13.39 -2.34 -7.78
N ASN A 13 -13.51 -2.69 -6.50
CA ASN A 13 -14.32 -1.92 -5.58
C ASN A 13 -13.56 -0.62 -5.33
N VAL A 14 -13.70 0.33 -6.26
CA VAL A 14 -13.40 1.72 -5.99
C VAL A 14 -14.31 2.09 -4.83
N ASP A 15 -13.75 2.25 -3.63
CA ASP A 15 -14.55 2.68 -2.50
C ASP A 15 -15.03 4.14 -2.75
N PRO A 16 -16.34 4.40 -2.84
CA PRO A 16 -16.87 5.72 -3.12
C PRO A 16 -16.87 6.66 -1.91
N GLN A 17 -16.40 6.22 -0.73
CA GLN A 17 -16.59 6.91 0.55
C GLN A 17 -15.32 7.49 1.17
N GLY A 18 -14.15 7.29 0.56
CA GLY A 18 -12.98 8.15 0.79
C GLY A 18 -12.02 7.58 1.81
N LEU A 19 -11.28 6.59 1.36
CA LEU A 19 -10.43 5.68 2.10
C LEU A 19 -9.09 5.61 1.34
N VAL A 20 -7.96 5.30 1.99
CA VAL A 20 -6.62 5.32 1.31
C VAL A 20 -6.76 4.82 -0.13
N ASP A 21 -6.15 5.50 -1.11
CA ASP A 21 -6.46 5.23 -2.54
C ASP A 21 -6.39 3.73 -2.89
N ILE A 22 -5.48 3.00 -2.24
CA ILE A 22 -5.51 1.54 -2.18
C ILE A 22 -5.42 1.05 -0.73
N ASN A 23 -6.45 0.35 -0.25
CA ASN A 23 -6.43 -0.35 1.03
C ASN A 23 -6.06 -1.83 0.85
N LEU A 24 -4.85 -2.21 1.27
CA LEU A 24 -4.34 -3.59 1.25
C LEU A 24 -4.39 -4.26 2.61
N TYR A 25 -4.88 -3.59 3.66
CA TYR A 25 -5.21 -4.28 4.89
C TYR A 25 -6.36 -5.24 4.63
N PRO A 26 -6.32 -6.50 5.09
CA PRO A 26 -7.47 -7.38 4.99
C PRO A 26 -8.66 -6.81 5.79
N GLU A 27 -9.88 -7.02 5.32
CA GLU A 27 -11.10 -6.58 6.02
C GLU A 27 -11.22 -7.13 7.47
N SER A 28 -10.54 -8.24 7.75
CA SER A 28 -10.47 -8.83 9.10
C SER A 28 -9.68 -7.99 10.10
N ASP A 29 -8.84 -7.07 9.62
CA ASP A 29 -7.93 -6.33 10.46
C ASP A 29 -8.60 -5.04 10.93
N LEU A 30 -8.53 -4.76 12.24
CA LEU A 30 -9.17 -3.58 12.83
C LEU A 30 -8.67 -2.25 12.21
N ILE A 31 -7.45 -2.25 11.67
CA ILE A 31 -6.86 -1.09 10.99
C ILE A 31 -7.52 -0.80 9.63
N HIS A 32 -8.18 -1.78 9.01
CA HIS A 32 -8.79 -1.63 7.69
C HIS A 32 -9.74 -0.43 7.68
N SER A 33 -10.68 -0.39 8.63
CA SER A 33 -11.64 0.72 8.74
C SER A 33 -11.02 2.05 9.16
N VAL A 34 -9.78 2.07 9.68
CA VAL A 34 -9.06 3.31 10.00
C VAL A 34 -8.26 3.82 8.81
N ALA A 35 -7.60 2.95 8.06
CA ALA A 35 -6.98 3.31 6.79
C ALA A 35 -8.01 3.89 5.83
N ASP A 36 -9.23 3.38 5.97
CA ASP A 36 -10.41 3.89 5.34
C ASP A 36 -10.69 5.37 5.69
N GLU A 37 -10.27 5.94 6.80
CA GLU A 37 -10.54 7.37 7.04
C GLU A 37 -9.45 8.31 6.50
N ILE A 38 -8.41 7.78 5.84
CA ILE A 38 -7.23 8.54 5.42
C ILE A 38 -7.37 9.05 3.98
N ASN A 39 -7.63 10.34 3.85
CA ASN A 39 -7.61 11.05 2.58
C ASN A 39 -6.68 12.28 2.67
N ILE A 40 -5.56 12.24 1.94
CA ILE A 40 -4.59 13.34 1.88
C ILE A 40 -4.62 13.94 0.47
N PRO A 41 -5.13 15.17 0.29
CA PRO A 41 -5.22 15.78 -1.03
C PRO A 41 -3.87 15.81 -1.76
N SER A 42 -3.89 15.44 -3.04
CA SER A 42 -2.72 15.45 -3.94
C SER A 42 -1.60 14.46 -3.61
N VAL A 43 -1.84 13.52 -2.69
CA VAL A 43 -0.95 12.39 -2.39
C VAL A 43 -1.72 11.12 -2.67
N PHE A 44 -1.07 10.15 -3.34
CA PHE A 44 -1.66 8.83 -3.54
C PHE A 44 -1.33 7.96 -2.33
N THR A 45 -2.33 7.62 -1.52
CA THR A 45 -2.15 6.94 -0.23
C THR A 45 -2.40 5.45 -0.35
N ILE A 46 -1.59 4.65 0.35
CA ILE A 46 -1.72 3.19 0.35
C ILE A 46 -1.60 2.69 1.77
N GLY A 47 -2.62 1.97 2.23
CA GLY A 47 -2.59 1.23 3.49
C GLY A 47 -2.20 -0.22 3.26
N GLY A 48 -1.35 -0.80 4.10
CA GLY A 48 -1.07 -2.23 4.04
C GLY A 48 -0.09 -2.73 5.09
N HIS A 49 -0.02 -4.04 5.24
CA HIS A 49 1.06 -4.67 6.01
C HIS A 49 2.31 -4.75 5.15
N GLY A 50 3.45 -4.38 5.72
CA GLY A 50 4.68 -4.42 4.98
C GLY A 50 5.91 -4.66 5.83
N THR A 51 7.00 -4.81 5.09
CA THR A 51 8.34 -5.07 5.58
C THR A 51 9.31 -4.16 4.83
N PRO A 52 10.61 -4.14 5.18
CA PRO A 52 11.61 -3.43 4.40
C PRO A 52 11.69 -3.84 2.92
N THR A 53 11.15 -4.99 2.53
CA THR A 53 11.31 -5.56 1.17
C THR A 53 10.02 -5.96 0.48
N SER A 54 8.87 -5.88 1.15
CA SER A 54 7.59 -6.34 0.59
C SER A 54 6.38 -5.64 1.21
N ILE A 55 5.24 -5.78 0.55
CA ILE A 55 3.92 -5.44 1.09
C ILE A 55 2.98 -6.64 0.88
N GLU A 56 2.00 -6.82 1.76
CA GLU A 56 0.93 -7.79 1.58
C GLU A 56 -0.21 -7.18 0.76
N SER A 57 -0.86 -7.99 -0.07
CA SER A 57 -2.18 -7.69 -0.61
C SER A 57 -3.27 -7.93 0.45
N ALA A 58 -4.50 -7.46 0.18
CA ALA A 58 -5.66 -7.70 1.04
C ALA A 58 -5.96 -9.19 1.30
N THR A 59 -5.45 -10.11 0.47
CA THR A 59 -5.56 -11.56 0.65
C THR A 59 -4.32 -12.21 1.28
N ARG A 60 -3.43 -11.40 1.89
CA ARG A 60 -2.15 -11.84 2.50
C ARG A 60 -1.10 -12.36 1.52
N SER A 61 -1.32 -12.26 0.21
CA SER A 61 -0.29 -12.61 -0.77
C SER A 61 0.81 -11.55 -0.76
N ILE A 62 2.08 -11.97 -0.78
CA ILE A 62 3.24 -11.07 -0.81
C ILE A 62 3.37 -10.44 -2.19
N MET A 63 3.50 -9.12 -2.24
CA MET A 63 3.72 -8.33 -3.46
C MET A 63 5.09 -7.66 -3.45
N THR A 64 5.71 -7.63 -4.63
CA THR A 64 6.92 -6.85 -4.88
C THR A 64 6.56 -5.38 -5.15
N ALA A 65 7.58 -4.52 -5.15
CA ALA A 65 7.40 -3.11 -5.54
C ALA A 65 6.86 -2.96 -6.96
N LYS A 66 7.22 -3.88 -7.87
CA LYS A 66 6.75 -3.88 -9.26
C LYS A 66 5.27 -4.28 -9.36
N ASP A 67 4.83 -5.25 -8.57
CA ASP A 67 3.43 -5.67 -8.51
C ASP A 67 2.56 -4.51 -7.99
N LEU A 68 3.01 -3.85 -6.93
CA LEU A 68 2.29 -2.68 -6.40
C LEU A 68 2.31 -1.50 -7.39
N ALA A 69 3.44 -1.24 -8.06
CA ALA A 69 3.52 -0.19 -9.08
C ALA A 69 2.53 -0.41 -10.23
N TYR A 70 2.31 -1.68 -10.61
CA TYR A 70 1.29 -2.03 -11.59
C TYR A 70 -0.10 -1.65 -11.07
N LEU A 71 -0.47 -2.05 -9.85
CA LEU A 71 -1.78 -1.70 -9.27
C LEU A 71 -2.00 -0.18 -9.22
N ILE A 72 -1.01 0.59 -8.75
CA ILE A 72 -1.08 2.05 -8.66
C ILE A 72 -1.34 2.69 -10.03
N LYS A 73 -0.62 2.25 -11.08
CA LYS A 73 -0.79 2.81 -12.44
C LYS A 73 -2.14 2.49 -13.07
N PHE A 74 -2.82 1.45 -12.60
CA PHE A 74 -4.16 1.09 -13.06
C PHE A 74 -5.27 1.80 -12.28
N ASP A 75 -4.93 2.44 -11.16
CA ASP A 75 -5.89 3.18 -10.35
C ASP A 75 -6.25 4.52 -11.01
N GLY A 76 -7.55 4.82 -11.10
CA GLY A 76 -8.05 6.04 -11.75
C GLY A 76 -7.72 7.34 -10.99
N ASN A 77 -7.41 7.25 -9.70
CA ASN A 77 -7.03 8.39 -8.86
C ASN A 77 -5.53 8.72 -8.99
N TYR A 78 -4.70 7.76 -9.41
CA TYR A 78 -3.29 7.99 -9.64
C TYR A 78 -3.05 8.78 -10.92
N LYS A 79 -2.12 9.74 -10.85
CA LYS A 79 -1.60 10.47 -12.00
C LYS A 79 -0.09 10.39 -11.97
N ASP A 80 0.52 10.22 -13.15
CA ASP A 80 1.98 10.15 -13.27
C ASP A 80 2.66 11.33 -12.55
N GLY A 81 3.63 11.01 -11.70
CA GLY A 81 4.37 11.98 -10.89
C GLY A 81 3.71 12.37 -9.56
N MET A 82 2.53 11.84 -9.22
CA MET A 82 1.99 11.97 -7.86
C MET A 82 2.92 11.30 -6.84
N THR A 83 3.11 11.96 -5.70
CA THR A 83 3.79 11.35 -4.54
C THR A 83 2.94 10.22 -4.00
N VAL A 84 3.57 9.08 -3.71
CA VAL A 84 2.91 7.94 -3.05
C VAL A 84 3.30 7.91 -1.58
N TRP A 85 2.35 7.68 -0.69
CA TRP A 85 2.60 7.52 0.74
C TRP A 85 2.10 6.16 1.23
N LEU A 86 3.04 5.36 1.75
CA LEU A 86 2.82 4.06 2.36
C LEU A 86 2.53 4.21 3.86
N PHE A 87 1.29 3.90 4.24
CA PHE A 87 0.86 3.64 5.62
C PHE A 87 1.11 2.15 5.89
N SER A 88 2.36 1.80 6.20
CA SER A 88 2.80 0.41 6.31
C SER A 88 4.10 0.29 7.09
N CYS A 89 4.27 -0.74 7.91
CA CYS A 89 5.47 -0.93 8.74
C CYS A 89 6.77 -1.08 7.93
N ASN A 90 7.83 -0.38 8.36
CA ASN A 90 9.22 -0.51 7.92
C ASN A 90 9.50 -0.40 6.41
N THR A 91 8.56 -0.02 5.56
CA THR A 91 8.74 -0.02 4.09
C THR A 91 9.80 0.98 3.61
N GLY A 92 10.14 1.98 4.42
CA GLY A 92 11.23 2.92 4.19
C GLY A 92 12.58 2.49 4.77
N LYS A 93 12.65 1.38 5.50
CA LYS A 93 13.84 0.99 6.27
C LYS A 93 14.98 0.44 5.41
N GLY A 94 16.17 0.99 5.61
CA GLY A 94 17.41 0.49 5.02
C GLY A 94 17.67 0.96 3.59
N GLN A 95 18.85 0.60 3.06
CA GLN A 95 19.19 0.85 1.65
C GLN A 95 18.39 -0.10 0.76
N ASN A 96 17.96 0.39 -0.41
CA ASN A 96 17.10 -0.37 -1.33
C ASN A 96 15.81 -0.88 -0.65
N SER A 97 15.24 -0.09 0.27
CA SER A 97 13.95 -0.34 0.90
C SER A 97 12.82 -0.50 -0.11
N PHE A 98 11.71 -1.12 0.29
CA PHE A 98 10.51 -1.28 -0.54
C PHE A 98 10.05 0.05 -1.14
N ALA A 99 9.99 1.12 -0.34
CA ALA A 99 9.65 2.47 -0.79
C ALA A 99 10.61 2.96 -1.89
N SER A 100 11.92 2.74 -1.74
CA SER A 100 12.91 3.13 -2.75
C SER A 100 12.81 2.31 -4.04
N GLN A 101 12.42 1.04 -3.96
CA GLN A 101 12.18 0.20 -5.12
C GLN A 101 10.91 0.66 -5.85
N LEU A 102 9.84 0.95 -5.10
CA LEU A 102 8.59 1.46 -5.65
C LEU A 102 8.78 2.81 -6.35
N ALA A 103 9.58 3.69 -5.76
CA ALA A 103 9.94 4.98 -6.36
C ALA A 103 10.61 4.83 -7.73
N LYS A 104 11.45 3.80 -7.91
CA LYS A 104 12.10 3.51 -9.20
C LYS A 104 11.10 3.01 -10.25
N GLU A 105 10.16 2.14 -9.86
CA GLU A 105 9.14 1.59 -10.77
C GLU A 105 8.11 2.64 -11.22
N LEU A 106 7.82 3.61 -10.35
CA LEU A 106 6.86 4.70 -10.61
C LEU A 106 7.51 5.97 -11.16
N HIS A 107 8.83 6.10 -11.07
CA HIS A 107 9.55 7.34 -11.36
C HIS A 107 9.01 8.56 -10.58
N THR A 108 8.64 8.36 -9.32
CA THR A 108 8.06 9.39 -8.44
C THR A 108 8.60 9.30 -7.01
N ASN A 109 8.27 10.27 -6.18
CA ASN A 109 8.56 10.24 -4.75
C ASN A 109 7.67 9.22 -4.04
N VAL A 110 8.28 8.37 -3.21
CA VAL A 110 7.57 7.44 -2.33
C VAL A 110 8.01 7.67 -0.90
N ILE A 111 7.04 7.94 -0.02
CA ILE A 111 7.23 8.11 1.41
C ILE A 111 6.78 6.81 2.10
N GLY A 112 7.63 6.26 2.94
CA GLY A 112 7.29 5.11 3.79
C GLY A 112 8.09 5.15 5.08
N PRO A 113 7.56 4.63 6.19
CA PRO A 113 8.24 4.71 7.48
C PRO A 113 9.39 3.69 7.56
N ASP A 114 10.45 4.05 8.28
CA ASP A 114 11.56 3.16 8.63
C ASP A 114 11.36 2.47 9.99
N THR A 115 10.26 2.80 10.68
CA THR A 115 9.77 2.21 11.91
C THR A 115 8.49 1.41 11.69
N LEU A 116 7.97 0.81 12.75
CA LEU A 116 6.59 0.34 12.75
C LEU A 116 5.66 1.53 12.51
N TRP A 117 4.63 1.29 11.70
CA TRP A 117 3.53 2.23 11.52
C TRP A 117 2.51 1.93 12.60
N THR A 118 2.31 2.86 13.52
CA THR A 118 1.35 2.72 14.62
C THR A 118 0.13 3.57 14.32
N TRP A 119 -1.05 2.98 14.47
CA TRP A 119 -2.33 3.67 14.49
C TRP A 119 -2.93 3.50 15.88
N TRP A 120 -3.62 4.51 16.39
CA TRP A 120 -4.10 4.56 17.78
C TRP A 120 -5.36 3.72 18.03
N GLY A 121 -5.36 2.45 17.62
CA GLY A 121 -6.41 1.48 17.93
C GLY A 121 -5.97 0.22 18.68
N GLU A 122 -4.65 -0.01 18.85
CA GLU A 122 -4.10 -1.17 19.57
C GLU A 122 -2.91 -0.82 20.49
N GLU A 123 -2.90 0.34 21.13
CA GLU A 123 -2.01 0.55 22.30
C GLU A 123 -2.76 0.28 23.62
N LEU A 124 -3.46 -0.85 23.68
CA LEU A 124 -3.93 -1.45 24.92
C LEU A 124 -3.72 -2.96 24.78
N MET A 125 -3.13 -3.58 25.81
CA MET A 125 -2.81 -5.01 25.95
C MET A 125 -1.37 -5.44 25.58
N VAL A 126 -0.37 -4.63 25.90
CA VAL A 126 0.91 -5.19 26.41
C VAL A 126 1.36 -4.40 27.64
N SER A 127 0.72 -4.70 28.78
CA SER A 127 1.25 -4.47 30.13
C SER A 127 0.96 -5.68 30.99
#